data_AF-S8BZF9-F1
#
_entry.id   AF-S8BZF9-F1
#
_cell.length_a   1.000
_cell.length_b   1.000
_cell.length_c   1.000
_cell.angle_alpha   90.00
_cell.angle_beta   90.00
_cell.angle_gamma   90.00
#
_symmetry.space_group_name_H-M   'P 1'
#
loop_
_entity.id
_entity.type
_entity.pdbx_description
1 polymer ?
#
loop_
_entity_poly.entity_id
_entity_poly.type
_entity_poly.pdbx_seq_one_letter_code
_entity_poly.pdbx_strand_id
1 'polypeptide(L)'
;SLNPHNPSSLSSELISVNHRRILISFKRKPLSPAAQSLKSRSARAVSSPPETRTQKFRHCFSRSDEGFLYCEGVKVEDVMEVTEKRPFYLYSKPQITRNVEAYRDALQGLNSIIGYAVKANNNLKILEHLRKSGCGAVLVSGNELKLALHAGFDPTRCVFNGNGKVLEDLVLAVQQGVFVNIDSEFDLENIVAAAKLAGKNVNVLLRINPDVDPQVHPYVATGNKNSKFGIRNEKLQWFLDAVKA
;
A
#
# COMPACT_ATOMS: atom_id res chain seq x y z
N SER A 1 53.39 -0.02 48.81
CA SER A 1 52.91 -0.43 50.13
C SER A 1 51.41 -0.66 50.06
N LEU A 2 50.98 -1.81 50.59
CA LEU A 2 49.62 -2.20 51.04
C LEU A 2 48.42 -2.10 50.07
N ASN A 3 48.04 -3.28 49.57
CA ASN A 3 46.67 -3.76 49.27
C ASN A 3 46.06 -4.34 50.59
N PRO A 4 44.82 -4.90 50.72
CA PRO A 4 43.49 -4.71 50.11
C PRO A 4 42.37 -4.50 51.19
N HIS A 5 41.07 -4.38 50.85
CA HIS A 5 39.92 -5.00 51.57
C HIS A 5 38.53 -4.60 50.98
N ASN A 6 37.72 -5.63 50.69
CA ASN A 6 36.25 -5.68 50.48
C ASN A 6 35.63 -6.26 51.81
N PRO A 7 34.30 -6.41 52.12
CA PRO A 7 33.04 -6.07 51.42
C PRO A 7 31.88 -5.52 52.32
N SER A 8 30.69 -5.37 51.72
CA SER A 8 29.31 -5.44 52.30
C SER A 8 28.57 -4.16 52.73
N SER A 9 27.44 -3.86 52.05
CA SER A 9 26.10 -3.79 52.67
C SER A 9 25.00 -3.62 51.61
N LEU A 10 23.96 -4.43 51.76
CA LEU A 10 22.68 -4.38 51.05
C LEU A 10 21.75 -3.32 51.66
N SER A 11 21.00 -2.59 50.84
CA SER A 11 19.62 -2.12 51.09
C SER A 11 19.18 -1.28 49.87
N SER A 12 18.30 -1.80 49.01
CA SER A 12 16.84 -1.62 49.06
C SER A 12 16.39 -0.17 48.94
N GLU A 13 16.30 0.35 47.71
CA GLU A 13 15.35 1.43 47.40
C GLU A 13 14.43 0.99 46.27
N LEU A 14 13.24 0.57 46.72
CA LEU A 14 12.02 0.41 45.96
C LEU A 14 11.61 1.77 45.37
N ILE A 15 11.79 1.96 44.07
CA ILE A 15 11.07 3.01 43.35
C ILE A 15 9.69 2.44 42.99
N SER A 16 8.73 2.79 43.83
CA SER A 16 7.30 2.63 43.63
C SER A 16 6.87 3.33 42.33
N VAL A 17 6.62 2.56 41.27
CA VAL A 17 5.90 3.06 40.09
C VAL A 17 4.41 2.88 40.36
N ASN A 18 3.80 4.01 40.67
CA ASN A 18 2.40 4.18 41.00
C ASN A 18 1.51 3.70 39.83
N HIS A 19 0.92 2.51 39.95
CA HIS A 19 -0.16 2.05 39.05
C HIS A 19 -1.43 2.86 39.30
N ARG A 20 -1.56 4.03 38.67
CA ARG A 20 -2.88 4.64 38.47
C ARG A 20 -3.61 3.86 37.38
N ARG A 21 -4.37 2.85 37.81
CA ARG A 21 -5.49 2.30 37.05
C ARG A 21 -6.48 3.42 36.77
N ILE A 22 -6.52 3.91 35.55
CA ILE A 22 -7.66 4.69 35.05
C ILE A 22 -8.78 3.68 34.78
N LEU A 23 -9.64 3.48 35.78
CA LEU A 23 -10.91 2.76 35.64
C LEU A 23 -11.88 3.65 34.85
N ILE A 24 -11.94 3.48 33.53
CA ILE A 24 -13.03 4.03 32.73
C ILE A 24 -14.25 3.14 32.95
N SER A 25 -15.15 3.61 33.82
CA SER A 25 -16.46 2.99 34.04
C SER A 25 -17.33 3.21 32.80
N PHE A 26 -17.47 2.18 31.96
CA PHE A 26 -18.52 2.14 30.95
C PHE A 26 -19.84 1.78 31.63
N LYS A 27 -20.66 2.80 31.97
CA LYS A 27 -22.07 2.60 32.29
C LYS A 27 -22.76 1.97 31.07
N ARG A 28 -23.10 0.68 31.16
CA ARG A 28 -24.01 0.02 30.22
C ARG A 28 -25.38 0.69 30.30
N LYS A 29 -25.79 1.39 29.24
CA LYS A 29 -27.20 1.78 29.06
C LYS A 29 -27.98 0.56 28.56
N PRO A 30 -29.19 0.29 29.07
CA PRO A 30 -30.03 -0.77 28.54
C PRO A 30 -30.56 -0.37 27.15
N LEU A 31 -30.53 -1.30 26.20
CA LEU A 31 -31.14 -1.16 24.88
C LEU A 31 -32.66 -1.24 25.02
N SER A 32 -33.38 -0.19 24.66
CA SER A 32 -34.84 -0.23 24.45
C SER A 32 -35.15 -0.70 23.02
N PRO A 33 -36.19 -1.51 22.79
CA PRO A 33 -36.55 -1.95 21.45
C PRO A 33 -37.38 -0.86 20.75
N ALA A 34 -36.73 0.00 19.98
CA ALA A 34 -37.42 0.87 19.03
C ALA A 34 -37.02 0.45 17.62
N ALA A 35 -37.86 -0.36 17.00
CA ALA A 35 -37.81 -0.67 15.59
C ALA A 35 -38.08 0.63 14.80
N GLN A 36 -37.03 1.29 14.35
CA GLN A 36 -37.12 2.32 13.32
C GLN A 36 -36.44 1.82 12.06
N SER A 37 -37.28 1.60 11.05
CA SER A 37 -36.93 1.32 9.66
C SER A 37 -35.80 2.23 9.18
N LEU A 38 -34.60 1.68 9.04
CA LEU A 38 -33.50 2.28 8.30
C LEU A 38 -33.87 2.26 6.81
N LYS A 39 -34.55 3.31 6.35
CA LYS A 39 -34.71 3.57 4.91
C LYS A 39 -33.32 3.76 4.32
N SER A 40 -32.96 2.88 3.38
CA SER A 40 -31.74 3.00 2.59
C SER A 40 -31.71 4.38 1.92
N ARG A 41 -30.73 5.21 2.29
CA ARG A 41 -30.40 6.40 1.50
C ARG A 41 -29.67 5.92 0.26
N SER A 42 -30.44 5.61 -0.78
CA SER A 42 -29.92 5.50 -2.14
C SER A 42 -29.29 6.85 -2.50
N ALA A 43 -27.96 6.90 -2.52
CA ALA A 43 -27.26 7.97 -3.20
C ALA A 43 -27.59 7.83 -4.69
N ARG A 44 -28.53 8.65 -5.17
CA ARG A 44 -28.79 8.79 -6.60
C ARG A 44 -27.49 9.26 -7.23
N ALA A 45 -26.88 8.40 -8.05
CA ALA A 45 -25.82 8.83 -8.95
C ALA A 45 -26.35 10.00 -9.77
N VAL A 46 -25.60 11.10 -9.81
CA VAL A 46 -25.90 12.23 -10.69
C VAL A 46 -25.74 11.71 -12.12
N SER A 47 -26.85 11.37 -12.76
CA SER A 47 -26.91 10.90 -14.14
C SER A 47 -26.89 12.11 -15.09
N SER A 48 -25.79 12.86 -15.10
CA SER A 48 -25.43 13.64 -16.27
C SER A 48 -24.59 12.72 -17.16
N PRO A 49 -25.03 12.38 -18.39
CA PRO A 49 -24.20 11.60 -19.29
C PRO A 49 -22.92 12.42 -19.52
N PRO A 50 -21.71 11.89 -19.26
CA PRO A 50 -20.52 12.56 -19.73
C PRO A 50 -20.65 12.57 -21.25
N GLU A 51 -20.69 13.75 -21.86
CA GLU A 51 -20.44 13.89 -23.30
C GLU A 51 -19.04 13.32 -23.53
N THR A 52 -18.98 12.02 -23.82
CA THR A 52 -17.71 11.31 -23.91
C THR A 52 -17.25 11.51 -25.34
N ARG A 53 -16.82 12.73 -25.63
CA ARG A 53 -16.03 12.99 -26.82
C ARG A 53 -14.76 12.18 -26.64
N THR A 54 -14.65 11.06 -27.35
CA THR A 54 -13.44 10.26 -27.43
C THR A 54 -12.33 11.17 -27.96
N GLN A 55 -11.59 11.78 -27.04
CA GLN A 55 -10.45 12.60 -27.39
C GLN A 55 -9.43 11.66 -28.04
N LYS A 56 -8.96 12.05 -29.22
CA LYS A 56 -7.92 11.31 -29.94
C LYS A 56 -6.72 11.18 -29.00
N PHE A 57 -6.32 9.94 -28.69
CA PHE A 57 -5.22 9.68 -27.77
C PHE A 57 -3.96 10.39 -28.26
N ARG A 58 -3.46 11.35 -27.49
CA ARG A 58 -2.21 12.04 -27.77
C ARG A 58 -1.12 11.41 -26.91
N HIS A 59 -0.28 10.61 -27.54
CA HIS A 59 0.88 10.05 -26.89
C HIS A 59 1.92 11.16 -26.61
N CYS A 60 2.64 11.08 -25.48
CA CYS A 60 3.68 12.06 -25.11
C CYS A 60 4.89 12.10 -26.05
N PHE A 61 5.08 11.00 -26.79
CA PHE A 61 5.97 10.96 -27.94
C PHE A 61 5.17 11.13 -29.22
N SER A 62 5.56 12.10 -30.05
CA SER A 62 4.88 12.44 -31.29
C SER A 62 5.86 12.60 -32.44
N ARG A 63 5.45 12.19 -33.64
CA ARG A 63 6.21 12.42 -34.87
C ARG A 63 5.73 13.71 -35.55
N SER A 64 6.67 14.55 -35.96
CA SER A 64 6.41 15.76 -36.76
C SER A 64 6.24 15.42 -38.24
N ASP A 65 5.70 16.36 -39.03
CA ASP A 65 5.52 16.21 -40.48
C ASP A 65 6.86 16.06 -41.22
N GLU A 66 7.93 16.65 -40.68
CA GLU A 66 9.32 16.50 -41.18
C GLU A 66 9.94 15.13 -40.84
N GLY A 67 9.25 14.30 -40.05
CA GLY A 67 9.66 12.93 -39.74
C GLY A 67 10.39 12.74 -38.41
N PHE A 68 10.70 13.82 -37.67
CA PHE A 68 11.40 13.74 -36.39
C PHE A 68 10.48 13.33 -35.23
N LEU A 69 11.03 12.57 -34.27
CA LEU A 69 10.36 12.18 -33.03
C LEU A 69 10.62 13.21 -31.93
N TYR A 70 9.55 13.61 -31.22
CA TYR A 70 9.59 14.55 -30.12
C TYR A 70 9.02 13.93 -28.84
N CYS A 71 9.54 14.35 -27.68
CA CYS A 71 9.00 14.09 -26.35
C CYS A 71 8.78 15.43 -25.66
N GLU A 72 7.52 15.80 -25.37
CA GLU A 72 7.16 17.09 -24.74
C GLU A 72 7.78 18.32 -25.45
N GLY A 73 7.84 18.29 -26.79
CA GLY A 73 8.40 19.38 -27.60
C GLY A 73 9.92 19.35 -27.74
N VAL A 74 10.62 18.43 -27.08
CA VAL A 74 12.07 18.22 -27.26
C VAL A 74 12.30 17.15 -28.32
N LYS A 75 13.09 17.45 -29.34
CA LYS A 75 13.47 16.49 -30.38
C LYS A 75 14.34 15.40 -29.75
N VAL A 76 13.97 14.14 -29.97
CA VAL A 76 14.66 13.00 -29.32
C VAL A 76 16.13 12.92 -29.77
N GLU A 77 16.41 13.29 -31.01
CA GLU A 77 17.78 13.36 -31.55
C GLU A 77 18.66 14.34 -30.75
N ASP A 78 18.15 15.54 -30.42
CA ASP A 78 18.90 16.52 -29.62
C ASP A 78 19.26 15.96 -28.23
N VAL A 79 18.38 15.14 -27.63
CA VAL A 79 18.68 14.43 -26.38
C VAL A 79 19.77 13.39 -26.59
N MET A 80 19.76 12.67 -27.71
CA MET A 80 20.78 11.68 -28.06
C MET A 80 22.16 12.32 -28.27
N GLU A 81 22.22 13.56 -28.75
CA GLU A 81 23.48 14.29 -28.99
C GLU A 81 24.16 14.74 -27.69
N VAL A 82 23.39 15.17 -26.69
CA VAL A 82 23.91 15.65 -25.40
C VAL A 82 24.10 14.54 -24.36
N THR A 83 23.76 13.29 -24.72
CA THR A 83 23.91 12.11 -23.85
C THR A 83 25.03 11.20 -24.34
N GLU A 84 25.50 10.32 -23.46
CA GLU A 84 26.49 9.30 -23.85
C GLU A 84 25.91 8.40 -24.95
N LYS A 85 26.73 8.06 -25.96
CA LYS A 85 26.33 7.20 -27.10
C LYS A 85 26.16 5.74 -26.69
N ARG A 86 25.10 5.44 -25.96
CA ARG A 86 24.66 4.10 -25.53
C ARG A 86 23.14 4.09 -25.30
N PRO A 87 22.48 2.92 -25.21
CA PRO A 87 21.05 2.86 -24.92
C PRO A 87 20.68 3.58 -23.62
N PHE A 88 19.60 4.35 -23.66
CA PHE A 88 19.05 5.05 -22.49
C PHE A 88 17.52 5.01 -22.48
N TYR A 89 16.94 5.26 -21.31
CA TYR A 89 15.51 5.48 -21.17
C TYR A 89 15.20 6.97 -21.14
N LEU A 90 14.24 7.40 -21.96
CA LEU A 90 13.69 8.75 -21.96
C LEU A 90 12.25 8.72 -21.45
N TYR A 91 11.94 9.49 -20.42
CA TYR A 91 10.61 9.54 -19.80
C TYR A 91 10.03 10.95 -19.88
N SER A 92 8.74 11.04 -20.18
CA SER A 92 7.99 12.28 -20.06
C SER A 92 7.46 12.46 -18.62
N LYS A 93 8.03 13.42 -17.89
CA LYS A 93 7.50 13.82 -16.57
C LYS A 93 6.05 14.36 -16.67
N PRO A 94 5.70 15.24 -17.63
CA PRO A 94 4.31 15.67 -17.81
C PRO A 94 3.34 14.51 -18.05
N GLN A 95 3.74 13.46 -18.79
CA GLN A 95 2.88 12.30 -18.99
C GLN A 95 2.64 11.53 -17.70
N ILE A 96 3.68 11.36 -16.86
CA ILE A 96 3.52 10.75 -15.54
C ILE A 96 2.51 11.55 -14.70
N THR A 97 2.61 12.89 -14.71
CA THR A 97 1.66 13.77 -14.03
C THR A 97 0.23 13.58 -14.56
N ARG A 98 0.03 13.67 -15.89
CA ARG A 98 -1.29 13.50 -16.53
C ARG A 98 -1.92 12.15 -16.19
N ASN A 99 -1.12 11.09 -16.13
CA ASN A 99 -1.60 9.76 -15.75
C ASN A 99 -2.11 9.73 -14.31
N VAL A 100 -1.37 10.31 -13.36
CA VAL A 100 -1.81 10.38 -11.95
C VAL A 100 -3.04 11.26 -11.79
N GLU A 101 -3.10 12.39 -12.50
CA GLU A 101 -4.25 13.29 -12.52
C GLU A 101 -5.51 12.59 -13.03
N ALA A 102 -5.42 11.82 -14.11
CA ALA A 102 -6.56 11.05 -14.62
C ALA A 102 -7.13 10.08 -13.56
N TYR A 103 -6.27 9.39 -12.79
CA TYR A 103 -6.73 8.55 -11.68
C TYR A 103 -7.34 9.38 -10.54
N ARG A 104 -6.75 10.53 -10.23
CA ARG A 104 -7.23 11.42 -9.16
C ARG A 104 -8.62 11.97 -9.48
N ASP A 105 -8.82 12.41 -10.71
CA ASP A 105 -10.10 12.97 -11.19
C ASP A 105 -11.18 11.89 -11.19
N ALA A 106 -10.86 10.67 -11.63
CA ALA A 106 -11.78 9.53 -11.62
C ALA A 106 -12.20 9.09 -10.21
N LEU A 107 -11.38 9.38 -9.19
CA LEU A 107 -11.63 9.03 -7.79
C LEU A 107 -12.17 10.22 -6.97
N GLN A 108 -12.48 11.35 -7.59
CA GLN A 108 -12.96 12.55 -6.90
C GLN A 108 -14.23 12.24 -6.10
N GLY A 109 -14.26 12.68 -4.84
CA GLY A 109 -15.38 12.45 -3.92
C GLY A 109 -15.32 11.11 -3.16
N LEU A 110 -14.36 10.23 -3.49
CA LEU A 110 -14.10 8.99 -2.76
C LEU A 110 -12.90 9.17 -1.83
N ASN A 111 -12.99 8.65 -0.61
CA ASN A 111 -11.82 8.52 0.26
C ASN A 111 -10.93 7.40 -0.27
N SER A 112 -9.84 7.75 -0.95
CA SER A 112 -9.04 6.81 -1.74
C SER A 112 -7.53 7.07 -1.63
N ILE A 113 -6.75 6.02 -1.89
CA ILE A 113 -5.29 6.09 -2.03
C ILE A 113 -4.92 5.55 -3.40
N ILE A 114 -4.29 6.37 -4.22
CA ILE A 114 -3.66 5.92 -5.48
C ILE A 114 -2.31 5.32 -5.13
N GLY A 115 -2.27 4.00 -4.99
CA GLY A 115 -1.03 3.26 -4.71
C GLY A 115 -0.27 2.92 -5.99
N TYR A 116 0.87 3.56 -6.23
CA TYR A 116 1.71 3.24 -7.38
C TYR A 116 2.48 1.92 -7.14
N ALA A 117 2.35 0.96 -8.06
CA ALA A 117 3.09 -0.30 -7.99
C ALA A 117 4.59 -0.07 -8.33
N VAL A 118 5.44 -0.04 -7.29
CA VAL A 118 6.87 0.30 -7.41
C VAL A 118 7.60 -0.64 -8.36
N LYS A 119 7.22 -1.93 -8.39
CA LYS A 119 7.75 -2.93 -9.33
C LYS A 119 7.66 -2.56 -10.81
N ALA A 120 6.78 -1.63 -11.19
CA ALA A 120 6.64 -1.20 -12.58
C ALA A 120 7.81 -0.32 -13.03
N ASN A 121 8.26 0.59 -12.17
CA ASN A 121 9.47 1.40 -12.36
C ASN A 121 9.91 1.97 -11.01
N ASN A 122 11.07 1.52 -10.54
CA ASN A 122 11.63 1.90 -9.25
C ASN A 122 12.70 3.01 -9.36
N ASN A 123 12.70 3.78 -10.45
CA ASN A 123 13.57 4.95 -10.54
C ASN A 123 13.22 5.97 -9.45
N LEU A 124 14.20 6.31 -8.60
CA LEU A 124 14.01 7.18 -7.44
C LEU A 124 13.38 8.54 -7.80
N LYS A 125 13.76 9.15 -8.94
CA LYS A 125 13.22 10.46 -9.36
C LYS A 125 11.77 10.38 -9.82
N ILE A 126 11.37 9.26 -10.43
CA ILE A 126 9.96 8.98 -10.74
C ILE A 126 9.17 8.79 -9.45
N LEU A 127 9.70 8.03 -8.49
CA LEU A 127 9.07 7.80 -7.19
C LEU A 127 8.89 9.11 -6.39
N GLU A 128 9.92 9.95 -6.30
CA GLU A 128 9.86 11.27 -5.68
C GLU A 128 8.79 12.16 -6.34
N HIS A 129 8.64 12.09 -7.66
CA HIS A 129 7.63 12.85 -8.41
C HIS A 129 6.21 12.33 -8.15
N LEU A 130 5.99 11.02 -8.18
CA LEU A 130 4.71 10.40 -7.86
C LEU A 130 4.26 10.73 -6.43
N ARG A 131 5.20 10.71 -5.48
CA ARG A 131 4.95 11.13 -4.10
C ARG A 131 4.57 12.61 -4.02
N LYS A 132 5.19 13.52 -4.81
CA LYS A 132 4.76 14.95 -4.91
C LYS A 132 3.35 15.09 -5.45
N SER A 133 2.98 14.21 -6.38
CA SER A 133 1.65 14.17 -6.99
C SER A 133 0.57 13.54 -6.11
N GLY A 134 0.92 13.15 -4.87
CA GLY A 134 -0.01 12.65 -3.86
C GLY A 134 -0.25 11.14 -3.90
N CYS A 135 0.56 10.36 -4.61
CA CYS A 135 0.45 8.90 -4.60
C CYS A 135 0.92 8.28 -3.28
N GLY A 136 0.31 7.14 -2.93
CA GLY A 136 0.89 6.13 -2.04
C GLY A 136 1.78 5.16 -2.83
N ALA A 137 2.31 4.13 -2.15
CA ALA A 137 3.15 3.12 -2.78
C ALA A 137 2.64 1.70 -2.54
N VAL A 138 2.70 0.87 -3.57
CA VAL A 138 2.41 -0.55 -3.51
C VAL A 138 3.72 -1.31 -3.70
N LEU A 139 4.05 -2.14 -2.72
CA LEU A 139 5.36 -2.74 -2.52
C LEU A 139 5.25 -4.26 -2.59
N VAL A 140 6.28 -4.94 -3.07
CA VAL A 140 6.37 -6.41 -3.12
C VAL A 140 7.67 -6.97 -2.52
N SER A 141 8.56 -6.11 -2.00
CA SER A 141 9.74 -6.52 -1.23
C SER A 141 10.15 -5.47 -0.20
N GLY A 142 10.96 -5.86 0.80
CA GLY A 142 11.54 -4.92 1.76
C GLY A 142 12.49 -3.91 1.12
N ASN A 143 13.13 -4.22 0.00
CA ASN A 143 13.96 -3.25 -0.73
C ASN A 143 13.11 -2.18 -1.42
N GLU A 144 11.94 -2.54 -1.95
CA GLU A 144 10.98 -1.54 -2.43
C GLU A 144 10.45 -0.68 -1.27
N LEU A 145 10.19 -1.27 -0.10
CA LEU A 145 9.82 -0.51 1.09
C LEU A 145 10.90 0.49 1.48
N LYS A 146 12.17 0.06 1.60
CA LYS A 146 13.30 0.96 1.89
C LYS A 146 13.39 2.09 0.86
N LEU A 147 13.23 1.77 -0.42
CA LEU A 147 13.28 2.75 -1.50
C LEU A 147 12.09 3.73 -1.45
N ALA A 148 10.88 3.27 -1.14
CA ALA A 148 9.72 4.13 -0.99
C ALA A 148 9.87 5.08 0.21
N LEU A 149 10.39 4.59 1.34
CA LEU A 149 10.72 5.43 2.49
C LEU A 149 11.79 6.46 2.12
N HIS A 150 12.83 6.05 1.39
CA HIS A 150 13.87 6.95 0.92
C HIS A 150 13.34 8.03 -0.05
N ALA A 151 12.38 7.70 -0.91
CA ALA A 151 11.68 8.65 -1.78
C ALA A 151 10.70 9.58 -1.01
N GLY A 152 10.51 9.33 0.29
CA GLY A 152 9.68 10.11 1.19
C GLY A 152 8.19 9.78 1.14
N PHE A 153 7.80 8.56 0.73
CA PHE A 153 6.41 8.13 0.83
C PHE A 153 5.97 8.04 2.29
N ASP A 154 4.74 8.47 2.55
CA ASP A 154 4.08 8.27 3.84
C ASP A 154 3.78 6.76 4.04
N PRO A 155 4.35 6.11 5.08
CA PRO A 155 4.12 4.69 5.34
C PRO A 155 2.64 4.34 5.52
N THR A 156 1.84 5.25 6.05
CA THR A 156 0.39 5.05 6.24
C THR A 156 -0.38 5.01 4.92
N ARG A 157 0.29 5.31 3.80
CA ARG A 157 -0.24 5.22 2.43
C ARG A 157 0.50 4.17 1.60
N CYS A 158 1.26 3.30 2.26
CA CYS A 158 1.96 2.18 1.64
C CYS A 158 1.26 0.86 1.92
N VAL A 159 1.20 -0.02 0.91
CA VAL A 159 0.64 -1.37 1.03
C VAL A 159 1.69 -2.39 0.58
N PHE A 160 2.09 -3.28 1.48
CA PHE A 160 3.04 -4.35 1.24
C PHE A 160 2.32 -5.65 0.86
N ASN A 161 2.52 -6.08 -0.38
CA ASN A 161 1.99 -7.29 -0.99
C ASN A 161 3.07 -8.37 -1.13
N GLY A 162 2.65 -9.58 -1.50
CA GLY A 162 3.55 -10.67 -1.89
C GLY A 162 3.11 -12.00 -1.27
N ASN A 163 3.31 -13.09 -2.00
CA ASN A 163 2.97 -14.45 -1.57
C ASN A 163 4.13 -15.19 -0.88
N GLY A 164 5.26 -14.52 -0.68
CA GLY A 164 6.48 -15.06 -0.08
C GLY A 164 7.24 -13.98 0.69
N LYS A 165 6.52 -13.20 1.50
CA LYS A 165 7.13 -12.15 2.32
C LYS A 165 7.99 -12.80 3.40
N VAL A 166 9.27 -12.44 3.44
CA VAL A 166 10.21 -12.95 4.45
C VAL A 166 10.03 -12.22 5.77
N LEU A 167 10.38 -12.88 6.88
CA LEU A 167 10.15 -12.37 8.23
C LEU A 167 10.83 -11.01 8.46
N GLU A 168 12.04 -10.82 7.93
CA GLU A 168 12.81 -9.59 8.07
C GLU A 168 12.13 -8.40 7.40
N ASP A 169 11.56 -8.62 6.21
CA ASP A 169 10.82 -7.61 5.46
C ASP A 169 9.49 -7.27 6.17
N LEU A 170 8.84 -8.27 6.76
CA LEU A 170 7.62 -8.07 7.55
C LEU A 170 7.90 -7.28 8.84
N VAL A 171 9.00 -7.58 9.55
CA VAL A 171 9.40 -6.82 10.74
C VAL A 171 9.61 -5.35 10.38
N LEU A 172 10.30 -5.07 9.26
CA LEU A 172 10.46 -3.70 8.77
C LEU A 172 9.10 -3.05 8.46
N ALA A 173 8.23 -3.74 7.74
CA ALA A 173 6.89 -3.24 7.41
C ALA A 173 6.09 -2.86 8.66
N VAL A 174 6.06 -3.73 9.67
CA VAL A 174 5.38 -3.47 10.94
C VAL A 174 6.01 -2.29 11.69
N GLN A 175 7.34 -2.23 11.76
CA GLN A 175 8.05 -1.13 12.42
C GLN A 175 7.70 0.24 11.83
N GLN A 176 7.53 0.30 10.51
CA GLN A 176 7.21 1.52 9.77
C GLN A 176 5.70 1.83 9.72
N GLY A 177 4.85 0.88 10.12
CA GLY A 177 3.40 1.08 10.16
C GLY A 177 2.73 1.07 8.78
N VAL A 178 3.29 0.32 7.82
CA VAL A 178 2.65 0.13 6.51
C VAL A 178 1.50 -0.88 6.60
N PHE A 179 0.55 -0.79 5.67
CA PHE A 179 -0.45 -1.85 5.50
C PHE A 179 0.19 -3.10 4.93
N VAL A 180 -0.23 -4.29 5.37
CA VAL A 180 0.28 -5.58 4.88
C VAL A 180 -0.88 -6.44 4.38
N ASN A 181 -0.81 -6.88 3.13
CA ASN A 181 -1.77 -7.83 2.59
C ASN A 181 -1.39 -9.25 3.01
N ILE A 182 -2.34 -9.97 3.59
CA ILE A 182 -2.25 -11.39 3.91
C ILE A 182 -2.63 -12.20 2.67
N ASP A 183 -1.73 -13.07 2.23
CA ASP A 183 -1.90 -13.89 1.01
C ASP A 183 -2.21 -15.36 1.32
N SER A 184 -1.74 -15.89 2.47
CA SER A 184 -1.91 -17.28 2.88
C SER A 184 -1.87 -17.46 4.41
N GLU A 185 -2.12 -18.69 4.88
CA GLU A 185 -2.10 -19.04 6.31
C GLU A 185 -0.69 -18.89 6.90
N PHE A 186 0.32 -19.45 6.21
CA PHE A 186 1.74 -19.28 6.55
C PHE A 186 2.17 -17.80 6.57
N ASP A 187 1.64 -17.01 5.64
CA ASP A 187 1.92 -15.58 5.59
C ASP A 187 1.32 -14.83 6.79
N LEU A 188 0.12 -15.20 7.23
CA LEU A 188 -0.46 -14.68 8.48
C LEU A 188 0.39 -15.04 9.70
N GLU A 189 0.87 -16.28 9.81
CA GLU A 189 1.77 -16.71 10.89
C GLU A 189 3.04 -15.87 10.94
N ASN A 190 3.66 -15.60 9.79
CA ASN A 190 4.84 -14.74 9.71
C ASN A 190 4.54 -13.29 10.07
N ILE A 191 3.37 -12.76 9.68
CA ILE A 191 2.93 -11.41 10.05
C ILE A 191 2.75 -11.30 11.58
N VAL A 192 2.17 -12.31 12.22
CA VAL A 192 2.03 -12.38 13.68
C VAL A 192 3.40 -12.45 14.35
N ALA A 193 4.32 -13.28 13.84
CA ALA A 193 5.68 -13.35 14.36
C ALA A 193 6.41 -12.00 14.23
N ALA A 194 6.30 -11.33 13.08
CA ALA A 194 6.85 -10.01 12.85
C ALA A 194 6.28 -8.94 13.80
N ALA A 195 4.97 -8.98 14.03
CA ALA A 195 4.30 -8.07 14.97
C ALA A 195 4.82 -8.24 16.42
N LYS A 196 5.01 -9.49 16.85
CA LYS A 196 5.61 -9.81 18.16
C LYS A 196 7.05 -9.31 18.26
N LEU A 197 7.88 -9.58 17.25
CA LEU A 197 9.27 -9.14 17.20
C LEU A 197 9.41 -7.60 17.18
N ALA A 198 8.52 -6.92 16.45
CA ALA A 198 8.51 -5.46 16.38
C ALA A 198 7.86 -4.78 17.60
N GLY A 199 7.15 -5.53 18.46
CA GLY A 199 6.40 -5.00 19.58
C GLY A 199 5.29 -4.02 19.15
N LYS A 200 4.71 -4.21 17.97
CA LYS A 200 3.73 -3.30 17.36
C LYS A 200 2.60 -4.06 16.68
N ASN A 201 1.41 -3.46 16.69
CA ASN A 201 0.29 -3.93 15.87
C ASN A 201 0.54 -3.64 14.39
N VAL A 202 -0.06 -4.46 13.54
CA VAL A 202 0.05 -4.36 12.08
C VAL A 202 -1.33 -4.15 11.47
N ASN A 203 -1.43 -3.21 10.54
CA ASN A 203 -2.66 -3.01 9.78
C ASN A 203 -2.68 -3.99 8.61
N VAL A 204 -3.65 -4.90 8.61
CA VAL A 204 -3.72 -5.97 7.60
C VAL A 204 -4.93 -5.82 6.68
N LEU A 205 -4.80 -6.32 5.45
CA LEU A 205 -5.93 -6.59 4.57
C LEU A 205 -5.85 -8.04 4.09
N LEU A 206 -7.01 -8.67 3.89
CA LEU A 206 -7.08 -10.02 3.34
C LEU A 206 -7.14 -9.95 1.81
N ARG A 207 -6.22 -10.63 1.12
CA ARG A 207 -6.24 -10.73 -0.34
C ARG A 207 -7.17 -11.86 -0.77
N ILE A 208 -8.45 -11.56 -0.97
CA ILE A 208 -9.46 -12.55 -1.36
C ILE A 208 -9.52 -12.68 -2.88
N ASN A 209 -9.54 -13.90 -3.39
CA ASN A 209 -9.87 -14.16 -4.80
C ASN A 209 -11.38 -14.09 -4.97
N PRO A 210 -11.92 -13.11 -5.73
CA PRO A 210 -13.36 -13.01 -5.94
C PRO A 210 -13.87 -14.23 -6.70
N ASP A 211 -15.09 -14.66 -6.36
CA ASP A 211 -15.80 -15.73 -7.07
C ASP A 211 -16.36 -15.15 -8.38
N VAL A 212 -15.54 -15.15 -9.42
CA VAL A 212 -15.89 -14.62 -10.75
C VAL A 212 -16.50 -15.73 -11.57
N ASP A 213 -17.69 -15.50 -12.12
CA ASP A 213 -18.40 -16.47 -12.96
C ASP A 213 -17.53 -16.87 -14.18
N PRO A 214 -17.13 -18.14 -14.28
CA PRO A 214 -16.30 -18.62 -15.38
C PRO A 214 -17.00 -18.54 -16.74
N GLN A 215 -18.34 -18.46 -16.79
CA GLN A 215 -19.08 -18.33 -18.05
C GLN A 215 -18.93 -16.92 -18.64
N VAL A 216 -18.76 -15.90 -17.80
CA VAL A 216 -18.65 -14.49 -18.22
C VAL A 216 -17.18 -14.07 -18.37
N HIS A 217 -16.30 -14.55 -17.48
CA HIS A 217 -14.87 -14.22 -17.52
C HIS A 217 -13.98 -15.47 -17.34
N PRO A 218 -13.90 -16.34 -18.37
CA PRO A 218 -13.22 -17.62 -18.28
C PRO A 218 -11.72 -17.49 -17.92
N TYR A 219 -11.03 -16.47 -18.44
CA TYR A 219 -9.61 -16.24 -18.14
C TYR A 219 -9.36 -15.80 -16.69
N VAL A 220 -10.28 -15.05 -16.08
CA VAL A 220 -10.14 -14.60 -14.69
C VAL A 220 -10.45 -15.75 -13.74
N ALA A 221 -11.51 -16.51 -14.00
CA ALA A 221 -11.90 -17.65 -13.17
C ALA A 221 -10.85 -18.77 -13.18
N THR A 222 -10.30 -19.11 -14.36
CA THR A 222 -9.21 -20.11 -14.47
C THR A 222 -7.92 -19.62 -13.84
N GLY A 223 -7.61 -18.32 -13.99
CA GLY A 223 -6.51 -17.67 -13.30
C GLY A 223 -6.61 -17.81 -11.78
N ASN A 224 -7.77 -17.48 -11.19
CA ASN A 224 -7.97 -17.53 -9.73
C ASN A 224 -7.90 -18.95 -9.16
N LYS A 225 -8.44 -19.96 -9.85
CA LYS A 225 -8.48 -21.34 -9.35
C LYS A 225 -7.09 -21.99 -9.28
N ASN A 226 -6.22 -21.66 -10.23
CA ASN A 226 -4.86 -22.20 -10.32
C ASN A 226 -3.78 -21.23 -9.80
N SER A 227 -4.19 -20.06 -9.29
CA SER A 227 -3.29 -19.04 -8.81
C SER A 227 -2.66 -19.45 -7.48
N LYS A 228 -1.35 -19.20 -7.35
CA LYS A 228 -0.64 -19.26 -6.07
C LYS A 228 -0.89 -18.03 -5.17
N PHE A 229 -1.71 -17.09 -5.63
CA PHE A 229 -1.98 -15.83 -4.96
C PHE A 229 -3.37 -15.83 -4.33
N GLY A 230 -3.45 -15.27 -3.12
CA GLY A 230 -4.69 -14.93 -2.45
C GLY A 230 -5.41 -16.10 -1.79
N ILE A 231 -6.45 -15.74 -1.05
CA ILE A 231 -7.27 -16.63 -0.22
C ILE A 231 -8.54 -16.96 -1.00
N ARG A 232 -8.82 -18.25 -1.15
CA ARG A 232 -10.11 -18.71 -1.67
C ARG A 232 -11.23 -18.29 -0.72
N ASN A 233 -12.37 -17.87 -1.28
CA ASN A 233 -13.49 -17.33 -0.50
C ASN A 233 -13.98 -18.29 0.61
N GLU A 234 -13.92 -19.60 0.37
CA GLU A 234 -14.36 -20.61 1.36
C GLU A 234 -13.52 -20.61 2.66
N LYS A 235 -12.27 -20.10 2.60
CA LYS A 235 -11.38 -20.02 3.77
C LYS A 235 -11.54 -18.70 4.55
N LEU A 236 -12.38 -17.78 4.11
CA LEU A 236 -12.50 -16.44 4.70
C LEU A 236 -12.77 -16.50 6.21
N GLN A 237 -13.69 -17.38 6.65
CA GLN A 237 -14.06 -17.50 8.05
C GLN A 237 -12.87 -17.86 8.95
N TRP A 238 -11.99 -18.77 8.49
CA TRP A 238 -10.79 -19.15 9.23
C TRP A 238 -9.86 -17.95 9.46
N PHE A 239 -9.64 -17.12 8.44
CA PHE A 239 -8.82 -15.91 8.57
C PHE A 239 -9.45 -14.87 9.50
N LEU A 240 -10.77 -14.71 9.48
CA LEU A 240 -11.47 -13.80 10.38
C LEU A 240 -11.37 -14.24 11.85
N ASP A 241 -11.40 -15.55 12.11
CA ASP A 241 -11.27 -16.09 13.45
C ASP A 241 -9.81 -16.00 13.95
N ALA A 242 -8.83 -16.27 13.08
CA ALA A 242 -7.41 -16.14 13.39
C ALA A 242 -6.98 -14.69 13.69
N VAL A 243 -7.56 -13.69 13.01
CA VAL A 243 -7.26 -12.26 13.27
C VAL A 243 -7.92 -11.75 14.55
N LYS A 244 -9.00 -12.39 15.03
CA LYS A 244 -9.67 -12.01 16.29
C LYS A 244 -8.99 -12.56 17.55
N ALA A 245 -8.24 -13.65 17.42
CA ALA A 245 -7.57 -14.34 18.52
C ALA A 245 -6.33 -13.57 19.00
#